data_AF-A0A7D5CG45-F1
#
_entry.id   AF-A0A7D5CG45-F1
#
_cell.length_a   1.000
_cell.length_b   1.000
_cell.length_c   1.000
_cell.angle_alpha   90.00
_cell.angle_beta   90.00
_cell.angle_gamma   90.00
#
_symmetry.space_group_name_H-M   'P 1'
#
loop_
_entity.id
_entity.type
_entity.pdbx_description
1 polymer ?
#
loop_
_entity_poly.entity_id
_entity_poly.type
_entity_poly.pdbx_seq_one_letter_code
_entity_poly.pdbx_strand_id
1 'polypeptide(L)'
;MPPNSLHRRRLLAATLTTAVAGCSTLPVTGSTAEQLVFDELHRTPTYVADAVDLTLHEEIPTVRKPDLAELVLLPGDTEVGPEQAANWLTDDRSIALLGGAAEPTWIDWEESDAFAETFENEGIGDSEPDPQLLVGVTFENRTSTYGRTWADDPGERDLIQALDEILVSIEERTPR
;
A
#
# COMPACT_ATOMS: atom_id res chain seq x y z
N MET A 1 -39.24 73.62 49.34
CA MET A 1 -38.67 72.58 50.22
C MET A 1 -38.52 71.29 49.42
N PRO A 2 -37.36 70.62 49.45
CA PRO A 2 -37.19 69.23 49.01
C PRO A 2 -37.63 68.28 50.16
N PRO A 3 -37.81 66.95 49.95
CA PRO A 3 -36.72 66.03 49.61
C PRO A 3 -37.01 65.03 48.45
N ASN A 4 -35.94 64.62 47.77
CA ASN A 4 -35.44 63.24 47.53
C ASN A 4 -36.47 62.08 47.43
N SER A 5 -36.31 61.04 46.59
CA SER A 5 -35.36 60.71 45.51
C SER A 5 -35.88 59.43 44.79
N LEU A 6 -35.21 58.68 43.89
CA LEU A 6 -33.82 58.63 43.42
C LEU A 6 -33.77 58.31 41.90
N HIS A 7 -32.64 57.79 41.41
CA HIS A 7 -32.27 57.71 40.00
C HIS A 7 -32.70 56.44 39.24
N ARG A 8 -33.16 56.62 38.00
CA ARG A 8 -32.76 55.71 36.89
C ARG A 8 -31.30 55.96 36.53
N ARG A 9 -30.51 54.92 36.27
CA ARG A 9 -29.25 55.02 35.51
C ARG A 9 -29.21 53.95 34.42
N ARG A 10 -29.13 54.37 33.16
CA ARG A 10 -28.46 53.60 32.10
C ARG A 10 -26.99 54.03 32.12
N LEU A 11 -26.06 53.08 32.04
CA LEU A 11 -24.70 53.32 31.59
C LEU A 11 -24.30 52.22 30.60
N LEU A 12 -23.30 52.53 29.77
CA LEU A 12 -22.94 51.77 28.58
C LEU A 12 -21.92 50.66 28.89
N ALA A 13 -21.75 49.75 27.92
CA ALA A 13 -20.78 48.67 28.01
C ALA A 13 -19.33 49.17 28.01
N ALA A 14 -18.47 48.45 28.73
CA ALA A 14 -17.03 48.42 28.53
C ALA A 14 -16.57 46.97 28.70
N THR A 15 -15.76 46.48 27.76
CA THR A 15 -15.12 45.16 27.82
C THR A 15 -13.87 45.20 28.69
N LEU A 16 -13.54 44.08 29.35
CA LEU A 16 -12.18 43.53 29.34
C LEU A 16 -12.17 42.08 29.87
N THR A 17 -11.03 41.41 29.70
CA THR A 17 -10.83 39.95 29.70
C THR A 17 -10.58 39.32 31.08
N THR A 18 -10.39 37.99 31.08
CA THR A 18 -9.91 37.09 32.17
C THR A 18 -10.96 36.54 33.15
N ALA A 19 -10.91 35.26 33.58
CA ALA A 19 -10.25 34.08 32.99
C ALA A 19 -10.83 32.75 33.54
N VAL A 20 -10.44 31.64 32.88
CA VAL A 20 -10.51 30.20 33.28
C VAL A 20 -11.76 29.69 34.03
N ALA A 21 -12.64 29.04 33.28
CA ALA A 21 -13.29 27.79 33.69
C ALA A 21 -13.48 26.87 32.47
N GLY A 22 -12.45 26.81 31.60
CA GLY A 22 -12.47 25.93 30.45
C GLY A 22 -12.35 24.48 30.91
N CYS A 23 -13.39 23.67 30.66
CA CYS A 23 -13.27 22.22 30.79
C CYS A 23 -12.32 21.73 29.70
N SER A 24 -11.05 21.56 30.05
CA SER A 24 -10.06 20.90 29.20
C SER A 24 -10.41 19.43 29.04
N THR A 25 -11.39 19.13 28.18
CA THR A 25 -11.39 17.86 27.44
C THR A 25 -10.06 17.82 26.70
N LEU A 26 -9.14 17.02 27.23
CA LEU A 26 -7.81 16.85 26.67
C LEU A 26 -7.95 16.54 25.17
N PRO A 27 -7.12 17.12 24.29
CA PRO A 27 -6.89 16.46 23.02
C PRO A 27 -6.38 15.06 23.39
N VAL A 28 -7.13 14.03 23.01
CA VAL A 28 -6.63 12.66 23.08
C VAL A 28 -5.52 12.59 22.05
N THR A 29 -4.29 12.81 22.52
CA THR A 29 -3.06 12.40 21.83
C THR A 29 -2.90 10.89 21.98
N GLY A 30 -3.96 10.14 21.64
CA GLY A 30 -3.70 8.98 20.81
C GLY A 30 -3.06 9.54 19.55
N SER A 31 -1.93 8.96 19.13
CA SER A 31 -1.44 9.20 17.79
C SER A 31 -2.63 9.00 16.85
N THR A 32 -2.88 9.97 15.96
CA THR A 32 -3.64 9.63 14.76
C THR A 32 -2.75 8.63 14.03
N ALA A 33 -2.99 7.34 14.27
CA ALA A 33 -2.63 6.32 13.31
C ALA A 33 -3.34 6.77 12.04
N GLU A 34 -2.57 7.28 11.10
CA GLU A 34 -3.08 7.77 9.82
C GLU A 34 -3.81 6.58 9.21
N GLN A 35 -5.14 6.69 9.14
CA GLN A 35 -5.97 5.56 8.77
C GLN A 35 -5.57 5.19 7.35
N LEU A 36 -5.00 3.99 7.20
CA LEU A 36 -4.49 3.50 5.93
C LEU A 36 -5.67 3.24 5.00
N VAL A 37 -5.98 4.25 4.19
CA VAL A 37 -6.86 4.11 3.05
C VAL A 37 -5.99 3.57 1.92
N PHE A 38 -6.14 2.28 1.63
CA PHE A 38 -5.67 1.70 0.38
C PHE A 38 -6.75 1.89 -0.68
N ASP A 39 -6.41 2.31 -1.88
CA ASP A 39 -7.41 2.53 -2.93
C ASP A 39 -7.75 1.24 -3.66
N GLU A 40 -6.75 0.45 -4.08
CA GLU A 40 -6.95 -0.75 -4.91
C GLU A 40 -6.73 -2.06 -4.14
N LEU A 41 -5.76 -2.09 -3.22
CA LEU A 41 -5.48 -3.26 -2.37
C LEU A 41 -6.66 -3.63 -1.44
N HIS A 42 -7.58 -2.70 -1.17
CA HIS A 42 -8.88 -2.97 -0.52
C HIS A 42 -9.85 -3.80 -1.37
N ARG A 43 -9.57 -3.99 -2.66
CA ARG A 43 -10.43 -4.68 -3.64
C ARG A 43 -9.79 -5.95 -4.17
N THR A 44 -8.47 -5.92 -4.41
CA THR A 44 -7.68 -7.02 -4.99
C THR A 44 -7.61 -8.26 -4.06
N PRO A 45 -8.25 -9.40 -4.39
CA PRO A 45 -8.16 -10.61 -3.59
C PRO A 45 -6.71 -11.11 -3.53
N THR A 46 -6.10 -11.09 -2.34
CA THR A 46 -4.67 -11.29 -2.15
C THR A 46 -4.36 -12.62 -1.46
N TYR A 47 -3.48 -13.42 -2.07
CA TYR A 47 -2.83 -14.56 -1.41
C TYR A 47 -1.47 -14.13 -0.87
N VAL A 48 -1.14 -14.56 0.35
CA VAL A 48 0.18 -14.40 0.97
C VAL A 48 0.73 -15.78 1.28
N ALA A 49 1.93 -16.08 0.82
CA ALA A 49 2.61 -17.33 1.14
C ALA A 49 3.09 -17.36 2.61
N ASP A 50 3.05 -18.53 3.25
CA ASP A 50 3.41 -18.71 4.69
C ASP A 50 4.86 -18.30 5.04
N ALA A 51 5.71 -18.09 4.04
CA ALA A 51 7.10 -17.63 4.17
C ALA A 51 7.27 -16.09 4.10
N VAL A 52 6.20 -15.34 3.86
CA VAL A 52 6.21 -13.86 3.83
C VAL A 52 5.87 -13.32 5.21
N ASP A 53 6.81 -12.63 5.85
CA ASP A 53 6.60 -11.95 7.13
C ASP A 53 5.91 -10.58 6.92
N LEU A 54 4.63 -10.61 6.49
CA LEU A 54 3.81 -9.41 6.29
C LEU A 54 2.37 -9.61 6.77
N THR A 55 1.95 -8.85 7.77
CA THR A 55 0.56 -8.85 8.27
C THR A 55 -0.29 -7.86 7.49
N LEU A 56 -1.09 -8.35 6.53
CA LEU A 56 -2.07 -7.50 5.83
C LEU A 56 -3.18 -7.02 6.79
N HIS A 57 -3.66 -5.78 6.56
CA HIS A 57 -4.73 -5.17 7.35
C HIS A 57 -6.05 -5.95 7.20
N GLU A 58 -6.91 -5.94 8.23
CA GLU A 58 -8.14 -6.78 8.25
C GLU A 58 -9.18 -6.41 7.18
N GLU A 59 -9.04 -5.23 6.58
CA GLU A 59 -9.89 -4.73 5.49
C GLU A 59 -9.39 -5.15 4.09
N ILE A 60 -8.17 -5.69 3.96
CA ILE A 60 -7.64 -6.22 2.70
C ILE A 60 -8.21 -7.64 2.47
N PRO A 61 -8.86 -7.92 1.33
CA PRO A 61 -9.52 -9.20 1.09
C PRO A 61 -8.48 -10.32 0.85
N THR A 62 -8.24 -11.14 1.88
CA THR A 62 -7.28 -12.25 1.83
C THR A 62 -7.92 -13.59 1.43
N VAL A 63 -7.23 -14.35 0.57
CA VAL A 63 -7.65 -15.67 0.10
C VAL A 63 -6.61 -16.75 0.45
N ARG A 64 -7.09 -17.99 0.62
CA ARG A 64 -6.27 -19.11 1.15
C ARG A 64 -5.48 -19.90 0.10
N LYS A 65 -5.47 -19.45 -1.15
CA LYS A 65 -4.78 -20.11 -2.26
C LYS A 65 -4.47 -19.13 -3.40
N PRO A 66 -3.42 -19.36 -4.21
CA PRO A 66 -3.13 -18.56 -5.40
C PRO A 66 -4.20 -18.62 -6.51
N ASP A 67 -4.86 -19.76 -6.72
CA ASP A 67 -5.90 -19.93 -7.77
C ASP A 67 -7.14 -19.04 -7.55
N LEU A 68 -7.31 -18.48 -6.36
CA LEU A 68 -8.39 -17.58 -5.96
C LEU A 68 -7.95 -16.11 -5.83
N ALA A 69 -6.70 -15.78 -6.16
CA ALA A 69 -6.12 -14.47 -5.94
C ALA A 69 -5.88 -13.69 -7.24
N GLU A 70 -6.09 -12.38 -7.21
CA GLU A 70 -5.64 -11.45 -8.26
C GLU A 70 -4.24 -10.90 -7.97
N LEU A 71 -3.80 -10.95 -6.70
CA LEU A 71 -2.42 -10.70 -6.28
C LEU A 71 -1.86 -11.91 -5.51
N VAL A 72 -0.70 -12.42 -5.96
CA VAL A 72 0.05 -13.50 -5.31
C VAL A 72 1.33 -12.93 -4.71
N LEU A 73 1.40 -12.80 -3.37
CA LEU A 73 2.56 -12.31 -2.64
C LEU A 73 3.44 -13.48 -2.14
N LEU A 74 4.71 -13.45 -2.52
CA LEU A 74 5.73 -14.48 -2.29
C LEU A 74 7.00 -13.85 -1.67
N PRO A 75 7.85 -14.62 -0.98
CA PRO A 75 9.18 -14.13 -0.63
C PRO A 75 10.05 -14.01 -1.89
N GLY A 76 11.08 -13.19 -1.84
CA GLY A 76 12.02 -13.01 -2.95
C GLY A 76 12.77 -14.30 -3.31
N ASP A 77 13.10 -15.13 -2.33
CA ASP A 77 13.79 -16.43 -2.48
C ASP A 77 12.81 -17.62 -2.60
N THR A 78 11.68 -17.40 -3.28
CA THR A 78 10.58 -18.38 -3.40
C THR A 78 10.95 -19.65 -4.18
N GLU A 79 10.50 -20.82 -3.70
CA GLU A 79 10.62 -22.11 -4.43
C GLU A 79 9.63 -22.24 -5.61
N VAL A 80 8.86 -21.18 -5.94
CA VAL A 80 7.98 -21.15 -7.11
C VAL A 80 8.82 -21.15 -8.40
N GLY A 81 8.68 -22.20 -9.19
CA GLY A 81 9.32 -22.29 -10.51
C GLY A 81 8.63 -21.43 -11.58
N PRO A 82 9.35 -21.05 -12.65
CA PRO A 82 8.86 -20.14 -13.67
C PRO A 82 7.62 -20.64 -14.41
N GLU A 83 7.46 -21.96 -14.61
CA GLU A 83 6.23 -22.54 -15.15
C GLU A 83 4.99 -22.08 -14.36
N GLN A 84 5.06 -22.05 -13.02
CA GLN A 84 3.92 -21.68 -12.18
C GLN A 84 3.71 -20.16 -12.17
N ALA A 85 4.79 -19.37 -12.21
CA ALA A 85 4.70 -17.91 -12.33
C ALA A 85 4.09 -17.48 -13.68
N ALA A 86 4.55 -18.05 -14.80
CA ALA A 86 4.01 -17.80 -16.13
C ALA A 86 2.51 -18.17 -16.24
N ASN A 87 2.10 -19.28 -15.63
CA ASN A 87 0.68 -19.65 -15.55
C ASN A 87 -0.17 -18.62 -14.77
N TRP A 88 0.32 -18.09 -13.64
CA TRP A 88 -0.40 -17.05 -12.89
C TRP A 88 -0.47 -15.71 -13.65
N LEU A 89 0.63 -15.32 -14.31
CA LEU A 89 0.70 -14.14 -15.17
C LEU A 89 -0.19 -14.25 -16.42
N THR A 90 -0.46 -15.47 -16.89
CA THR A 90 -1.42 -15.76 -17.98
C THR A 90 -2.88 -15.76 -17.51
N ASP A 91 -3.13 -16.02 -16.22
CA ASP A 91 -4.44 -15.93 -15.54
C ASP A 91 -4.83 -14.47 -15.14
N ASP A 92 -4.20 -13.45 -15.75
CA ASP A 92 -4.35 -12.02 -15.42
C ASP A 92 -4.03 -11.64 -13.94
N ARG A 93 -3.20 -12.44 -13.26
CA ARG A 93 -2.80 -12.21 -11.85
C ARG A 93 -1.48 -11.42 -11.76
N SER A 94 -1.40 -10.56 -10.76
CA SER A 94 -0.15 -9.91 -10.36
C SER A 94 0.65 -10.83 -9.43
N ILE A 95 1.98 -10.85 -9.56
CA ILE A 95 2.88 -11.51 -8.63
C ILE A 95 3.74 -10.46 -7.93
N ALA A 96 3.74 -10.44 -6.60
CA ALA A 96 4.64 -9.62 -5.79
C ALA A 96 5.71 -10.48 -5.13
N LEU A 97 6.97 -10.08 -5.28
CA LEU A 97 8.15 -10.70 -4.66
C LEU A 97 8.71 -9.74 -3.60
N LEU A 98 8.89 -10.23 -2.37
CA LEU A 98 9.32 -9.42 -1.21
C LEU A 98 10.67 -9.87 -0.65
N GLY A 99 11.64 -8.95 -0.60
CA GLY A 99 13.00 -9.14 -0.09
C GLY A 99 14.07 -9.05 -1.18
N GLY A 100 15.33 -8.88 -0.78
CA GLY A 100 16.46 -8.62 -1.70
C GLY A 100 16.89 -9.76 -2.64
N ALA A 101 16.03 -10.76 -2.85
CA ALA A 101 16.17 -11.76 -3.92
C ALA A 101 15.07 -11.61 -5.00
N ALA A 102 14.15 -10.65 -4.84
CA ALA A 102 12.99 -10.45 -5.70
C ALA A 102 13.35 -10.24 -7.18
N GLU A 103 14.30 -9.34 -7.50
CA GLU A 103 14.74 -9.13 -8.88
C GLU A 103 15.61 -10.27 -9.42
N PRO A 104 16.60 -10.82 -8.69
CA PRO A 104 17.29 -12.04 -9.10
C PRO A 104 16.35 -13.21 -9.46
N THR A 105 15.32 -13.49 -8.65
CA THR A 105 14.34 -14.54 -8.94
C THR A 105 13.42 -14.20 -10.11
N TRP A 106 13.10 -12.91 -10.32
CA TRP A 106 12.38 -12.48 -11.51
C TRP A 106 13.21 -12.63 -12.80
N ILE A 107 14.51 -12.32 -12.74
CA ILE A 107 15.46 -12.51 -13.85
C ILE A 107 15.64 -14.00 -14.17
N ASP A 108 15.84 -14.85 -13.15
CA ASP A 108 15.88 -16.32 -13.30
C ASP A 108 14.58 -16.88 -13.93
N TRP A 109 13.45 -16.21 -13.75
CA TRP A 109 12.20 -16.55 -14.43
C TRP A 109 12.16 -16.05 -15.89
N GLU A 110 12.53 -14.79 -16.16
CA GLU A 110 12.54 -14.24 -17.53
C GLU A 110 13.59 -14.88 -18.46
N GLU A 111 14.72 -15.39 -17.92
CA GLU A 111 15.69 -16.19 -18.68
C GLU A 111 15.20 -17.62 -19.00
N SER A 112 14.07 -18.07 -18.44
CA SER A 112 13.61 -19.46 -18.58
C SER A 112 12.87 -19.74 -19.89
N ASP A 113 12.98 -20.98 -20.40
CA ASP A 113 12.18 -21.48 -21.53
C ASP A 113 10.68 -21.25 -21.31
N ALA A 114 10.19 -21.36 -20.07
CA ALA A 114 8.77 -21.18 -19.74
C ALA A 114 8.28 -19.73 -19.95
N PHE A 115 9.09 -18.71 -19.67
CA PHE A 115 8.75 -17.32 -20.00
C PHE A 115 8.96 -17.06 -21.49
N ALA A 116 10.04 -17.57 -22.09
CA ALA A 116 10.35 -17.39 -23.51
C ALA A 116 9.33 -18.05 -24.46
N GLU A 117 8.64 -19.13 -24.04
CA GLU A 117 7.53 -19.73 -24.78
C GLU A 117 6.17 -19.05 -24.51
N THR A 118 6.03 -18.27 -23.43
CA THR A 118 4.75 -17.65 -23.02
C THR A 118 4.65 -16.16 -23.37
N PHE A 119 5.75 -15.40 -23.32
CA PHE A 119 5.75 -13.92 -23.41
C PHE A 119 6.70 -13.36 -24.48
N GLU A 120 6.28 -12.29 -25.16
CA GLU A 120 7.03 -11.59 -26.21
C GLU A 120 8.00 -10.53 -25.64
N ASN A 121 8.75 -10.88 -24.60
CA ASN A 121 9.60 -9.94 -23.85
C ASN A 121 10.79 -9.43 -24.68
N GLU A 122 10.96 -8.10 -24.71
CA GLU A 122 12.01 -7.41 -25.49
C GLU A 122 13.24 -7.06 -24.63
N GLY A 123 13.83 -8.10 -24.04
CA GLY A 123 14.93 -7.99 -23.06
C GLY A 123 14.45 -8.18 -21.62
N ILE A 124 15.38 -8.04 -20.68
CA ILE A 124 15.20 -8.26 -19.24
C ILE A 124 15.49 -6.95 -18.50
N GLY A 125 14.71 -6.66 -17.46
CA GLY A 125 14.94 -5.53 -16.56
C GLY A 125 15.99 -5.85 -15.49
N ASP A 126 16.87 -4.90 -15.22
CA ASP A 126 17.93 -4.97 -14.21
C ASP A 126 18.02 -3.58 -13.54
N SER A 127 17.86 -3.52 -12.21
CA SER A 127 17.73 -2.28 -11.45
C SER A 127 18.86 -2.13 -10.45
N GLU A 128 19.57 -0.98 -10.47
CA GLU A 128 20.60 -0.70 -9.46
C GLU A 128 20.20 0.54 -8.62
N PRO A 129 19.93 0.40 -7.30
CA PRO A 129 19.92 -0.84 -6.50
C PRO A 129 18.67 -1.72 -6.69
N ASP A 130 18.84 -3.03 -6.48
CA ASP A 130 17.81 -4.07 -6.54
C ASP A 130 16.57 -3.68 -5.71
N PRO A 131 15.33 -3.90 -6.20
CA PRO A 131 14.12 -3.63 -5.45
C PRO A 131 13.88 -4.66 -4.32
N GLN A 132 13.54 -4.15 -3.13
CA GLN A 132 13.10 -4.98 -2.00
C GLN A 132 11.62 -5.39 -2.12
N LEU A 133 10.86 -4.74 -3.01
CA LEU A 133 9.52 -5.16 -3.44
C LEU A 133 9.45 -5.03 -4.96
N LEU A 134 9.20 -6.14 -5.66
CA LEU A 134 8.99 -6.16 -7.12
C LEU A 134 7.61 -6.75 -7.40
N VAL A 135 6.78 -6.04 -8.17
CA VAL A 135 5.49 -6.55 -8.66
C VAL A 135 5.57 -6.76 -10.17
N GLY A 136 5.41 -8.02 -10.61
CA GLY A 136 5.32 -8.41 -12.00
C GLY A 136 3.88 -8.58 -12.45
N VAL A 137 3.56 -8.06 -13.64
CA VAL A 137 2.24 -8.15 -14.29
C VAL A 137 2.39 -8.42 -15.79
N THR A 138 1.31 -8.83 -16.45
CA THR A 138 1.23 -9.00 -17.91
C THR A 138 0.45 -7.84 -18.54
N PHE A 139 0.96 -7.31 -19.65
CA PHE A 139 0.22 -6.41 -20.54
C PHE A 139 0.28 -6.95 -21.98
N GLU A 140 -0.87 -7.21 -22.58
CA GLU A 140 -1.02 -7.91 -23.87
C GLU A 140 -0.31 -9.28 -23.85
N ASN A 141 0.91 -9.34 -24.40
CA ASN A 141 1.71 -10.56 -24.56
C ASN A 141 3.04 -10.47 -23.79
N ARG A 142 3.28 -9.42 -22.98
CA ARG A 142 4.57 -9.11 -22.36
C ARG A 142 4.46 -8.94 -20.86
N THR A 143 5.50 -9.28 -20.13
CA THR A 143 5.61 -8.90 -18.72
C THR A 143 5.95 -7.41 -18.56
N SER A 144 5.76 -6.90 -17.35
CA SER A 144 6.26 -5.59 -16.90
C SER A 144 6.42 -5.62 -15.38
N THR A 145 7.51 -5.03 -14.90
CA THR A 145 7.83 -4.97 -13.47
C THR A 145 7.66 -3.56 -12.90
N TYR A 146 7.24 -3.51 -11.64
CA TYR A 146 7.11 -2.31 -10.83
C TYR A 146 7.90 -2.53 -9.54
N GLY A 147 9.11 -1.96 -9.46
CA GLY A 147 10.03 -2.12 -8.33
C GLY A 147 9.97 -0.96 -7.33
N ARG A 148 10.25 -1.25 -6.06
CA ARG A 148 10.48 -0.27 -5.00
C ARG A 148 11.68 -0.67 -4.14
N THR A 149 12.53 0.31 -3.86
CA THR A 149 13.71 0.19 -2.98
C THR A 149 13.67 1.28 -1.91
N TRP A 150 14.19 0.98 -0.73
CA TRP A 150 14.30 1.85 0.43
C TRP A 150 15.77 1.98 0.85
N ALA A 151 16.09 3.00 1.67
CA ALA A 151 17.47 3.24 2.13
C ALA A 151 17.83 2.44 3.41
N ASP A 152 16.81 2.02 4.14
CA ASP A 152 16.82 1.17 5.33
C ASP A 152 15.71 0.10 5.13
N ASP A 153 15.66 -0.96 5.93
CA ASP A 153 14.60 -1.97 5.83
C ASP A 153 13.20 -1.37 6.11
N PRO A 154 12.22 -1.52 5.19
CA PRO A 154 10.89 -0.93 5.34
C PRO A 154 10.04 -1.63 6.42
N GLY A 155 9.14 -0.88 7.07
CA GLY A 155 8.13 -1.47 7.95
C GLY A 155 6.94 -2.05 7.16
N GLU A 156 6.14 -2.90 7.80
CA GLU A 156 4.91 -3.48 7.20
C GLU A 156 4.02 -2.40 6.56
N ARG A 157 3.86 -1.25 7.21
CA ARG A 157 3.09 -0.11 6.67
C ARG A 157 3.68 0.42 5.37
N ASP A 158 4.99 0.57 5.28
CA ASP A 158 5.66 1.13 4.10
C ASP A 158 5.57 0.16 2.92
N LEU A 159 5.65 -1.15 3.20
CA LEU A 159 5.44 -2.22 2.22
C LEU A 159 4.00 -2.25 1.69
N ILE A 160 3.00 -2.24 2.57
CA ILE A 160 1.58 -2.29 2.16
C ILE A 160 1.19 -0.99 1.42
N GLN A 161 1.71 0.18 1.82
CA GLN A 161 1.50 1.42 1.09
C GLN A 161 2.16 1.38 -0.30
N ALA A 162 3.41 0.92 -0.41
CA ALA A 162 4.08 0.82 -1.71
C ALA A 162 3.40 -0.19 -2.64
N LEU A 163 2.85 -1.28 -2.09
CA LEU A 163 2.07 -2.26 -2.83
C LEU A 163 0.77 -1.65 -3.41
N ASP A 164 0.03 -0.87 -2.63
CA ASP A 164 -1.16 -0.16 -3.12
C ASP A 164 -0.80 0.94 -4.15
N GLU A 165 0.25 1.73 -3.91
CA GLU A 165 0.80 2.71 -4.88
C GLU A 165 1.13 2.04 -6.23
N ILE A 166 1.64 0.81 -6.20
CA ILE A 166 1.97 0.02 -7.40
C ILE A 166 0.70 -0.53 -8.08
N LEU A 167 -0.25 -1.10 -7.33
CA LEU A 167 -1.52 -1.60 -7.89
C LEU A 167 -2.33 -0.49 -8.57
N VAL A 168 -2.40 0.70 -7.97
CA VAL A 168 -2.99 1.89 -8.61
C VAL A 168 -2.25 2.25 -9.90
N SER A 169 -0.92 2.18 -9.91
CA SER A 169 -0.08 2.44 -11.10
C SER A 169 -0.19 1.37 -12.20
N ILE A 170 -0.77 0.22 -11.90
CA ILE A 170 -1.11 -0.85 -12.86
C ILE A 170 -2.52 -0.59 -13.41
N GLU A 171 -3.51 -0.36 -12.54
CA GLU A 171 -4.91 -0.10 -12.95
C GLU A 171 -5.06 1.20 -13.76
N GLU A 172 -4.30 2.27 -13.45
CA GLU A 172 -4.26 3.49 -14.28
C GLU A 172 -3.73 3.23 -15.71
N ARG A 173 -2.93 2.16 -15.90
CA ARG A 173 -2.35 1.76 -17.19
C ARG A 173 -3.25 0.80 -17.98
N THR A 174 -4.03 -0.02 -17.29
CA THR A 174 -5.04 -0.92 -17.89
C THR A 174 -6.36 -0.88 -17.12
N PRO A 175 -7.17 0.20 -17.27
CA PRO A 175 -8.44 0.33 -16.58
C PRO A 175 -9.42 -0.76 -17.02
N ARG A 176 -9.94 -1.53 -16.05
CA ARG A 176 -10.77 -2.74 -16.23
C ARG A 176 -12.27 -2.46 -16.41
#